data_AF-A0A9E6ZYG7-F1
#
_entry.id   AF-A0A9E6ZYG7-F1
#
_cell.length_a   1.000
_cell.length_b   1.000
_cell.length_c   1.000
_cell.angle_alpha   90.00
_cell.angle_beta   90.00
_cell.angle_gamma   90.00
#
_symmetry.space_group_name_H-M   'P 1'
#
loop_
_entity.id
_entity.type
_entity.pdbx_description
1 polymer ?
#
loop_
_entity_poly.entity_id
_entity_poly.type
_entity_poly.pdbx_seq_one_letter_code
_entity_poly.pdbx_strand_id
1 'polypeptide(L)'
;MRRSQFTESEIIHLIQEANAGVPVDEICRTAQVSLRTFYRWRRRFGGLSAPAVMQMKELEAENRRLRALVSNLSQQLHEPPRTEPPGERPHRPGRLPLPPGAMPPHRASMLAAERCGGAVVGRFASVRVTR
;
A
#
# COMPACT_ATOMS: atom_id res chain seq x y z
N MET A 1 23.36 -24.27 10.81
CA MET A 1 24.01 -25.00 9.70
C MET A 1 25.17 -24.16 9.19
N ARG A 2 26.36 -24.74 8.98
CA ARG A 2 27.47 -24.00 8.32
C ARG A 2 27.03 -23.61 6.90
N ARG A 3 27.35 -22.37 6.48
CA ARG A 3 27.10 -21.92 5.11
C ARG A 3 27.89 -22.82 4.15
N SER A 4 27.24 -23.23 3.06
CA SER A 4 27.89 -23.93 1.96
C SER A 4 29.02 -23.06 1.42
N GLN A 5 30.22 -23.63 1.22
CA GLN A 5 31.31 -22.92 0.54
C GLN A 5 31.01 -22.70 -0.95
N PHE A 6 30.12 -23.52 -1.52
CA PHE A 6 29.73 -23.46 -2.92
C PHE A 6 28.51 -22.59 -3.15
N THR A 7 28.57 -21.77 -4.20
CA THR A 7 27.42 -21.02 -4.72
C THR A 7 26.47 -21.94 -5.47
N GLU A 8 25.18 -21.54 -5.57
CA GLU A 8 24.19 -22.35 -6.30
C GLU A 8 24.54 -22.50 -7.78
N SER A 9 25.14 -21.47 -8.39
CA SER A 9 25.65 -21.51 -9.77
C SER A 9 26.76 -22.54 -9.93
N GLU A 10 27.75 -22.56 -9.04
CA GLU A 10 28.83 -23.57 -9.07
C GLU A 10 28.29 -24.99 -8.94
N ILE A 11 27.35 -25.20 -8.03
CA ILE A 11 26.71 -26.51 -7.83
C ILE A 11 26.03 -26.97 -9.12
N ILE A 12 25.34 -26.06 -9.82
CA ILE A 12 24.65 -26.39 -11.07
C ILE A 12 25.65 -26.68 -12.19
N HIS A 13 26.75 -25.94 -12.28
CA HIS A 13 27.81 -26.25 -13.25
C HIS A 13 28.38 -27.67 -13.04
N LEU A 14 28.67 -28.05 -11.80
CA LEU A 14 29.15 -29.41 -11.50
C LEU A 14 28.11 -30.50 -11.86
N ILE A 15 26.82 -30.21 -11.68
CA ILE A 15 25.76 -31.13 -12.10
C ILE A 15 25.65 -31.21 -13.62
N GLN A 16 25.83 -30.09 -14.33
CA GLN A 16 25.84 -30.04 -15.79
C GLN A 16 27.02 -30.81 -16.38
N GLU A 17 28.22 -30.73 -15.79
CA GLU A 17 29.38 -31.54 -16.19
C GLU A 17 29.07 -33.04 -16.08
N ALA A 18 28.41 -33.46 -14.99
CA ALA A 18 27.98 -34.85 -14.84
C ALA A 18 26.93 -35.25 -15.90
N ASN A 19 26.00 -34.34 -16.24
CA ASN A 19 25.02 -34.58 -17.30
C ASN A 19 25.66 -34.59 -18.70
N ALA A 20 26.78 -33.89 -18.89
CA ALA A 20 27.59 -33.91 -20.11
C ALA A 20 28.46 -35.19 -20.24
N GLY A 21 28.44 -36.07 -19.24
CA GLY A 21 29.10 -37.37 -19.26
C GLY A 21 30.40 -37.45 -18.46
N VAL A 22 30.80 -36.40 -17.74
CA VAL A 22 31.97 -36.45 -16.85
C VAL A 22 31.66 -37.36 -15.64
N PRO A 23 32.55 -38.30 -15.28
CA PRO A 23 32.31 -39.21 -14.18
C PRO A 23 32.21 -38.47 -12.84
N VAL A 24 31.16 -38.78 -12.07
CA VAL A 24 30.86 -38.11 -10.79
C VAL A 24 32.00 -38.22 -9.79
N ASP A 25 32.77 -39.31 -9.83
CA ASP A 25 33.92 -39.51 -8.95
C ASP A 25 35.04 -38.50 -9.20
N GLU A 26 35.26 -38.12 -10.47
CA GLU A 26 36.27 -37.13 -10.86
C GLU A 26 35.83 -35.72 -10.46
N ILE A 27 34.56 -35.39 -10.67
CA ILE A 27 33.95 -34.14 -10.22
C ILE A 27 34.09 -33.99 -8.70
N CYS A 28 33.76 -35.05 -7.96
CA CYS A 28 33.85 -35.06 -6.50
C CYS A 28 35.29 -34.88 -6.00
N ARG A 29 36.28 -35.47 -6.66
CA ARG A 29 37.71 -35.28 -6.34
C ARG A 29 38.16 -33.84 -6.61
N THR A 30 37.83 -33.31 -7.78
CA THR A 30 38.25 -31.97 -8.22
C THR A 30 37.61 -30.88 -7.37
N ALA A 31 36.31 -30.99 -7.11
CA ALA A 31 35.57 -30.07 -6.25
C ALA A 31 35.71 -30.37 -4.76
N GLN A 32 36.53 -31.36 -4.35
CA GLN A 32 36.75 -31.75 -2.94
C GLN A 32 35.46 -31.96 -2.14
N VAL A 33 34.46 -32.61 -2.74
CA VAL A 33 33.16 -32.87 -2.14
C VAL A 33 32.84 -34.35 -2.10
N SER A 34 32.18 -34.78 -1.04
CA SER A 34 31.72 -36.16 -0.95
C SER A 34 30.62 -36.46 -1.98
N LEU A 35 30.61 -37.69 -2.50
CA LEU A 35 29.53 -38.22 -3.35
C LEU A 35 28.13 -37.99 -2.74
N ARG A 36 28.00 -38.17 -1.42
CA ARG A 36 26.73 -37.91 -0.70
C ARG A 36 26.26 -36.47 -0.88
N THR A 37 27.18 -35.51 -0.81
CA THR A 37 26.88 -34.09 -1.02
C THR A 37 26.45 -33.84 -2.46
N PHE A 38 27.17 -34.41 -3.43
CA PHE A 38 26.85 -34.29 -4.85
C PHE A 38 25.44 -34.80 -5.17
N TYR A 39 25.07 -36.00 -4.71
CA TYR A 39 23.72 -36.52 -4.95
C TYR A 39 22.62 -35.77 -4.18
N ARG A 40 22.96 -35.12 -3.06
CA ARG A 40 22.03 -34.19 -2.41
C ARG A 40 21.80 -32.95 -3.28
N TRP A 41 22.85 -32.42 -3.89
CA TRP A 41 22.74 -31.32 -4.84
C TRP A 41 21.98 -31.72 -6.09
N ARG A 42 22.25 -32.89 -6.68
CA ARG A 42 21.52 -33.40 -7.85
C ARG A 42 20.02 -33.52 -7.59
N ARG A 43 19.60 -33.92 -6.39
CA ARG A 43 18.18 -33.94 -6.01
C ARG A 43 17.55 -32.56 -5.92
N ARG A 44 18.30 -31.54 -5.50
CA ARG A 44 17.79 -30.18 -5.31
C ARG A 44 17.86 -29.33 -6.58
N PHE A 45 18.88 -29.54 -7.41
CA PHE A 45 19.22 -28.69 -8.56
C PHE A 45 19.27 -29.44 -9.89
N GLY A 46 19.06 -30.76 -9.93
CA GLY A 46 19.23 -31.58 -11.14
C GLY A 46 18.27 -31.28 -12.29
N GLY A 47 17.17 -30.57 -12.04
CA GLY A 47 16.26 -30.05 -13.07
C GLY A 47 16.47 -28.58 -13.42
N LEU A 48 17.44 -27.91 -12.79
CA LEU A 48 17.72 -26.49 -12.99
C LEU A 48 18.96 -26.32 -13.87
N SER A 49 18.81 -25.57 -14.95
CA SER A 49 19.95 -25.14 -15.77
C SER A 49 20.57 -23.86 -15.19
N ALA A 50 21.89 -23.66 -15.32
CA ALA A 50 22.59 -22.46 -14.87
C ALA A 50 21.91 -21.14 -15.31
N PRO A 51 21.50 -20.95 -16.58
CA PRO A 51 20.74 -19.78 -17.00
C PRO A 51 19.38 -19.63 -16.32
N ALA A 52 18.69 -20.73 -15.99
CA ALA A 52 17.40 -20.68 -15.30
C ALA A 52 17.54 -20.11 -13.88
N VAL A 53 18.66 -20.38 -13.19
CA VAL A 53 18.90 -19.82 -11.85
C VAL A 53 19.31 -18.36 -11.90
N MET A 54 20.02 -17.91 -12.94
CA MET A 54 20.26 -16.48 -13.15
C MET A 54 18.95 -15.73 -13.39
N GLN A 55 18.12 -16.22 -14.32
CA GLN A 55 16.81 -15.63 -14.58
C GLN A 55 15.93 -15.63 -13.32
N MET A 56 15.92 -16.71 -12.53
CA MET A 56 15.16 -16.77 -11.30
C MET A 56 15.58 -15.68 -10.29
N LYS A 57 16.89 -15.46 -10.12
CA LYS A 57 17.41 -14.40 -9.22
C LYS A 57 17.03 -13.01 -9.71
N GLU A 58 17.09 -12.79 -11.01
CA GLU A 58 16.70 -11.52 -11.63
C GLU A 58 15.20 -11.25 -11.45
N LEU A 59 14.37 -12.25 -11.74
CA LEU A 59 12.92 -12.20 -11.49
C LEU A 59 12.59 -11.98 -10.02
N GLU A 60 13.33 -12.59 -9.08
CA GLU A 60 13.16 -12.35 -7.64
C GLU A 60 13.55 -10.92 -7.23
N ALA A 61 14.60 -10.35 -7.83
CA ALA A 61 14.99 -8.96 -7.59
C ALA A 61 13.93 -8.00 -8.13
N GLU A 62 13.43 -8.26 -9.33
CA GLU A 62 12.38 -7.46 -9.96
C GLU A 62 11.06 -7.56 -9.19
N ASN A 63 10.66 -8.77 -8.76
CA ASN A 63 9.47 -8.96 -7.94
C ASN A 63 9.57 -8.20 -6.60
N ARG A 64 10.74 -8.20 -5.96
CA ARG A 64 10.97 -7.40 -4.74
C ARG A 64 10.82 -5.91 -5.01
N ARG A 65 11.39 -5.41 -6.11
CA ARG A 65 11.26 -4.00 -6.52
C ARG A 65 9.79 -3.65 -6.77
N LEU A 66 9.08 -4.47 -7.53
CA LEU A 66 7.67 -4.27 -7.85
C LEU A 66 6.80 -4.27 -6.58
N ARG A 67 7.02 -5.22 -5.66
CA ARG A 67 6.31 -5.24 -4.36
C ARG A 67 6.56 -3.98 -3.54
N ALA A 68 7.79 -3.48 -3.52
CA ALA A 68 8.11 -2.24 -2.81
C ALA A 68 7.38 -1.03 -3.42
N LEU A 69 7.34 -0.92 -4.75
CA LEU A 69 6.59 0.12 -5.44
C LEU A 69 5.08 0.02 -5.18
N VAL A 70 4.52 -1.18 -5.26
CA VAL A 70 3.10 -1.43 -4.95
C VAL A 70 2.78 -1.06 -3.51
N SER A 71 3.64 -1.41 -2.56
CA SER A 71 3.48 -1.01 -1.15
C SER A 71 3.47 0.51 -1.00
N ASN A 72 4.43 1.21 -1.58
CA ASN A 72 4.51 2.67 -1.51
C ASN A 72 3.27 3.34 -2.13
N LEU A 73 2.84 2.88 -3.31
CA LEU A 73 1.64 3.38 -3.96
C LEU A 73 0.38 3.09 -3.13
N SER A 74 0.27 1.90 -2.55
CA SER A 74 -0.87 1.53 -1.70
C SER A 74 -0.96 2.42 -0.45
N GLN A 75 0.19 2.80 0.13
CA GLN A 75 0.24 3.71 1.28
C GLN A 75 -0.20 5.12 0.89
N GLN A 76 0.25 5.63 -0.27
CA GLN A 76 -0.16 6.95 -0.77
C GLN A 76 -1.66 7.00 -1.08
N LEU A 77 -2.22 5.93 -1.64
CA LEU A 77 -3.66 5.84 -1.93
C LEU A 77 -4.50 5.66 -0.66
N HIS A 78 -3.93 5.07 0.39
CA HIS A 78 -4.58 4.91 1.69
C HIS A 78 -4.35 6.11 2.62
N GLU A 79 -3.84 7.25 2.15
CA GLU A 79 -3.75 8.43 2.99
C GLU A 79 -5.17 8.90 3.32
N PRO A 80 -5.67 8.71 4.57
CA PRO A 80 -6.94 9.30 4.93
C PRO A 80 -6.79 10.83 4.80
N PRO A 81 -7.87 11.56 4.50
CA PRO A 81 -7.78 13.02 4.49
C PRO A 81 -7.12 13.45 5.79
N ARG A 82 -6.05 14.26 5.69
CA ARG A 82 -5.46 14.92 6.86
C ARG A 82 -6.64 15.56 7.59
N THR A 83 -7.02 14.98 8.71
CA THR A 83 -8.06 15.56 9.54
C THR A 83 -7.44 16.85 10.03
N GLU A 84 -7.80 17.96 9.39
CA GLU A 84 -7.58 19.29 9.92
C GLU A 84 -7.87 19.20 11.42
N PRO A 85 -6.94 19.61 12.30
CA PRO A 85 -7.22 19.66 13.74
C PRO A 85 -8.54 20.40 13.88
N PRO A 86 -9.47 19.95 14.73
CA PRO A 86 -10.82 20.49 14.75
C PRO A 86 -10.73 22.00 14.86
N GLY A 87 -10.98 22.68 13.74
CA GLY A 87 -10.99 24.13 13.70
C GLY A 87 -11.96 24.53 14.79
N GLU A 88 -11.50 25.38 15.70
CA GLU A 88 -12.34 25.95 16.75
C GLU A 88 -13.66 26.31 16.10
N ARG A 89 -14.72 25.57 16.43
CA ARG A 89 -16.06 25.93 15.98
C ARG A 89 -16.22 27.35 16.51
N PRO A 90 -16.48 28.36 15.66
CA PRO A 90 -16.69 29.71 16.17
C PRO A 90 -17.77 29.57 17.24
N HIS A 91 -17.44 29.98 18.47
CA HIS A 91 -18.38 29.91 19.57
C HIS A 91 -19.69 30.52 19.07
N ARG A 92 -20.72 29.68 18.91
CA ARG A 92 -22.07 30.20 18.67
C ARG A 92 -22.29 31.18 19.81
N PRO A 93 -22.51 32.48 19.56
CA PRO A 93 -22.86 33.38 20.64
C PRO A 93 -24.08 32.74 21.28
N GLY A 94 -23.96 32.41 22.58
CA GLY A 94 -25.05 31.81 23.33
C GLY A 94 -26.30 32.63 23.05
N ARG A 95 -27.41 31.98 22.70
CA ARG A 95 -28.68 32.68 22.49
C ARG A 95 -28.89 33.58 23.70
N LEU A 96 -28.86 34.89 23.48
CA LEU A 96 -29.18 35.86 24.52
C LEU A 96 -30.56 35.49 25.08
N PRO A 97 -30.73 35.46 26.41
CA PRO A 97 -32.03 35.21 27.00
C PRO A 97 -33.05 36.18 26.42
N LEU A 98 -34.20 35.66 25.98
CA LEU A 98 -35.29 36.53 25.53
C LEU A 98 -35.71 37.42 26.72
N PRO A 99 -35.91 38.73 26.50
CA PRO A 99 -36.36 39.62 27.57
C PRO A 99 -37.72 39.16 28.11
N PRO A 100 -37.99 39.32 29.41
CA PRO A 100 -39.22 38.86 30.03
C PRO A 100 -40.43 39.54 29.37
N GLY A 101 -41.35 38.73 28.83
CA GLY A 101 -42.53 39.17 28.09
C GLY A 101 -42.47 38.98 26.56
N ALA A 102 -41.30 38.64 26.00
CA ALA A 102 -41.19 38.31 24.59
C ALA A 102 -41.70 36.87 24.32
N MET A 103 -42.83 36.75 23.62
CA MET A 103 -43.36 35.46 23.21
C MET A 103 -42.49 34.84 22.09
N PRO A 104 -42.17 33.54 22.16
CA PRO A 104 -41.43 32.87 21.09
C PRO A 104 -42.26 32.91 19.80
N PRO A 105 -41.63 33.00 18.61
CA PRO A 105 -42.35 33.02 17.36
C PRO A 105 -43.20 31.75 17.22
N HIS A 106 -44.45 31.90 16.81
CA HIS A 106 -45.34 30.78 16.59
C HIS A 106 -44.77 29.84 15.51
N ARG A 107 -45.08 28.54 15.64
CA ARG A 107 -44.55 27.48 14.77
C ARG A 107 -44.81 27.74 13.27
N ALA A 108 -45.92 28.43 12.94
CA ALA A 108 -46.24 28.86 11.58
C ALA A 108 -45.25 29.91 11.03
N SER A 109 -44.79 30.83 11.87
CA SER A 109 -43.81 31.86 11.52
C SER A 109 -42.43 31.25 11.22
N MET A 110 -42.05 30.19 11.93
CA MET A 110 -40.80 29.47 11.67
C MET A 110 -40.83 28.68 10.36
N LEU A 111 -41.96 28.05 10.02
CA LEU A 111 -42.15 27.34 8.75
C LEU A 111 -42.11 28.29 7.53
N ALA A 112 -42.60 29.52 7.67
CA ALA A 112 -42.50 30.54 6.62
C ALA A 112 -41.06 31.02 6.40
N ALA A 113 -40.26 31.14 7.46
CA ALA A 113 -38.85 31.48 7.37
C ALA A 113 -38.00 30.39 6.69
N GLU A 114 -38.34 29.12 6.90
CA GLU A 114 -37.67 27.97 6.28
C GLU A 114 -38.00 27.81 4.78
N ARG A 115 -39.24 28.11 4.36
CA ARG A 115 -39.61 28.03 2.93
C ARG A 115 -39.12 29.21 2.10
N CYS A 116 -38.91 30.38 2.71
CA CYS A 116 -38.44 31.58 2.01
C CYS A 116 -36.92 31.81 2.13
N GLY A 117 -36.15 30.83 2.60
CA GLY A 117 -34.68 30.95 2.64
C GLY A 117 -34.22 32.16 3.48
N GLY A 118 -34.79 32.31 4.68
CA GLY A 118 -34.40 33.25 5.73
C GLY A 118 -33.47 34.40 5.33
N ALA A 119 -34.03 35.57 5.01
CA ALA A 119 -33.34 36.85 5.09
C ALA A 119 -34.33 37.99 5.37
N VAL A 120 -34.91 38.02 6.56
CA VAL A 120 -35.52 39.26 7.11
C VAL A 120 -34.52 39.93 8.04
N VAL A 121 -33.27 40.11 7.61
CA VAL A 121 -32.41 41.21 8.11
C VAL A 121 -31.35 41.47 7.02
N GLY A 122 -31.68 42.35 6.08
CA GLY A 122 -30.74 42.77 5.04
C GLY A 122 -31.14 44.13 4.50
N ARG A 123 -30.19 45.07 4.48
CA ARG A 123 -30.35 46.51 4.24
C ARG A 123 -30.79 46.91 2.80
N PHE A 124 -31.34 45.98 2.02
CA PHE A 124 -31.73 46.17 0.61
C PHE A 124 -33.10 45.56 0.26
N ALA A 125 -34.08 45.67 1.16
CA ALA A 125 -35.48 45.42 0.79
C ALA A 125 -36.04 46.64 0.04
N SER A 126 -35.64 46.82 -1.22
CA SER A 126 -36.21 47.83 -2.11
C SER A 126 -36.88 47.19 -3.33
N VAL A 127 -38.19 47.45 -3.43
CA VAL A 127 -38.99 47.67 -4.64
C VAL A 127 -39.11 46.50 -5.62
N ARG A 128 -40.33 45.91 -5.72
CA ARG A 128 -41.10 45.73 -6.98
C ARG A 128 -42.61 45.78 -6.63
N VAL A 129 -43.24 46.94 -6.80
CA VAL A 129 -44.05 47.38 -7.96
C VAL A 129 -45.44 46.73 -8.00
N THR A 130 -46.42 47.62 -7.84
CA THR A 130 -47.85 47.47 -8.03
C THR A 130 -48.23 46.92 -9.40
N ARG A 131 -49.35 46.18 -9.45
CA ARG A 131 -50.26 46.23 -10.59
C ARG A 131 -51.69 46.11 -10.10
#